data_AF-A0A7D5NM01-F1
#
_entry.id   AF-A0A7D5NM01-F1
#
_cell.length_a   1.000
_cell.length_b   1.000
_cell.length_c   1.000
_cell.angle_alpha   90.00
_cell.angle_beta   90.00
_cell.angle_gamma   90.00
#
_symmetry.space_group_name_H-M   'P 1'
#
loop_
_entity.id
_entity.type
_entity.pdbx_description
1 polymer ?
#
loop_
_entity_poly.entity_id
_entity_poly.type
_entity_poly.pdbx_seq_one_letter_code
_entity_poly.pdbx_strand_id
1 'polypeptide(L)' 'MPLMQRLSGTHGVGPVCRELDIAPSTYYWHQQRRLHPEKCCQREKRDGQISQEIKRVYEENYRVYGARKVWRQ' A
#
# COMPACT_ATOMS: atom_id res chain seq x y z
N MET A 1 0.70 5.69 0.74
CA MET A 1 -0.05 6.84 1.32
C MET A 1 -0.22 7.98 0.32
N PRO A 2 -1.18 7.88 -0.63
CA PRO A 2 -1.37 8.89 -1.68
C PRO A 2 -1.82 10.26 -1.14
N LEU A 3 -2.70 10.27 -0.14
CA LEU A 3 -3.20 11.49 0.51
C LEU A 3 -2.07 12.26 1.19
N MET A 4 -1.24 11.57 1.96
CA MET A 4 -0.12 12.19 2.66
C MET A 4 0.93 12.77 1.71
N GLN A 5 1.22 12.07 0.60
CA GLN A 5 2.18 12.52 -0.40
C GLN A 5 1.71 13.78 -1.15
N ARG A 6 0.38 13.92 -1.33
CA ARG A 6 -0.22 15.14 -1.91
C ARG A 6 -0.12 16.33 -0.96
N LEU A 7 -0.40 16.13 0.32
CA LEU A 7 -0.39 17.20 1.32
C LEU A 7 1.03 17.62 1.72
N SER A 8 1.98 16.69 1.76
CA SER A 8 3.36 16.99 2.13
C SER A 8 4.10 17.85 1.08
N GLY A 9 3.66 17.83 -0.17
CA GLY A 9 4.22 18.68 -1.23
C GLY A 9 3.88 20.16 -1.08
N THR A 10 2.74 20.47 -0.44
CA THR A 10 2.27 21.84 -0.24
C THR A 10 2.56 22.37 1.17
N HIS A 11 2.50 21.52 2.19
CA HIS A 11 2.62 21.91 3.60
C HIS A 11 3.87 21.37 4.31
N GLY A 12 4.66 20.53 3.65
CA GLY A 12 5.77 19.81 4.25
C GLY A 12 5.34 18.57 5.03
N VAL A 13 6.28 17.63 5.24
CA VAL A 13 6.00 16.34 5.89
C VAL A 13 5.65 16.52 7.38
N GLY A 14 6.41 17.35 8.11
CA GLY A 14 6.24 17.54 9.56
C GLY A 14 4.84 18.00 9.98
N PRO A 15 4.30 19.09 9.39
CA PRO A 15 2.95 19.57 9.71
C PRO A 15 1.86 18.54 9.39
N VAL A 16 1.96 17.85 8.26
CA VAL A 16 1.00 16.81 7.87
C VAL A 16 1.05 15.60 8.80
N CYS A 17 2.25 15.16 9.19
CA CYS A 17 2.46 14.11 10.18
C CYS A 17 1.79 14.46 11.52
N ARG A 18 1.93 15.71 11.97
CA ARG A 18 1.33 16.19 13.22
C ARG A 18 -0.20 16.14 13.18
N GLU A 19 -0.80 16.59 12.09
CA GLU A 19 -2.27 16.62 11.95
C GLU A 19 -2.88 15.22 11.85
N LEU A 20 -2.18 14.29 11.20
CA LEU A 20 -2.62 12.90 11.05
C LEU A 20 -2.28 12.02 12.26
N ASP A 21 -1.63 12.57 13.28
CA ASP A 21 -1.09 11.84 14.43
C ASP A 21 -0.19 10.65 14.03
N ILE A 22 0.73 10.91 13.09
CA ILE A 22 1.68 9.92 12.58
C ILE A 22 3.10 10.42 12.85
N ALA A 23 3.96 9.56 13.39
CA ALA A 23 5.37 9.90 13.54
C ALA A 23 6.05 10.09 12.16
N PRO A 24 6.87 11.16 11.96
CA PRO A 24 7.61 11.35 10.71
C PRO A 24 8.51 10.18 10.32
N SER A 25 9.05 9.45 11.30
CA SER A 25 9.83 8.24 11.08
C SER A 25 9.03 7.16 10.33
N THR A 26 7.76 6.97 10.68
CA THR A 26 6.85 6.02 10.02
C THR A 26 6.60 6.42 8.57
N TYR A 27 6.46 7.71 8.28
CA TYR A 27 6.32 8.20 6.91
C TYR A 27 7.54 7.87 6.06
N TYR A 28 8.73 8.24 6.53
CA TYR A 28 9.97 8.00 5.79
C TYR A 28 10.26 6.51 5.64
N TRP A 29 9.95 5.70 6.65
CA TRP A 29 10.04 4.24 6.56
C TRP A 29 9.14 3.67 5.45
N HIS A 30 7.88 4.11 5.37
CA HIS A 30 6.97 3.70 4.30
C HIS A 30 7.43 4.23 2.93
N GLN A 31 8.00 5.43 2.87
CA GLN A 31 8.53 6.00 1.64
C GLN A 31 9.74 5.21 1.12
N GLN A 32 10.67 4.83 1.99
CA GLN A 32 11.82 3.99 1.63
C GLN A 32 11.39 2.63 1.09
N ARG A 33 10.38 1.98 1.70
CA ARG A 33 9.82 0.71 1.19
C ARG A 33 9.21 0.83 -0.20
N ARG A 34 8.58 1.97 -0.51
CA ARG A 34 8.04 2.24 -1.85
C ARG A 34 9.12 2.48 -2.89
N LEU A 35 10.19 3.19 -2.53
CA LEU A 35 11.31 3.48 -3.42
C LEU A 35 12.19 2.25 -3.65
N HIS A 36 12.27 1.37 -2.64
CA HIS A 36 13.09 0.17 -2.64
C HIS A 36 12.27 -1.08 -2.34
N PRO A 37 11.39 -1.54 -3.26
CA PRO A 37 10.63 -2.77 -3.09
C PRO A 37 11.53 -4.00 -2.84
N GLU A 38 12.76 -3.98 -3.35
CA GLU A 38 13.77 -5.02 -3.16
C GLU A 38 14.24 -5.15 -1.70
N LYS A 39 14.15 -4.09 -0.90
CA LYS A 39 14.53 -4.08 0.52
C LYS A 39 13.37 -4.46 1.45
N CYS A 40 12.17 -4.64 0.91
CA CYS A 40 11.02 -5.11 1.68
C CYS A 40 11.20 -6.56 2.13
N CYS A 41 10.53 -6.95 3.22
CA CYS A 41 10.64 -8.31 3.71
C CYS A 41 10.00 -9.31 2.72
N GLN A 42 10.37 -10.59 2.82
CA GLN A 42 9.83 -11.63 1.93
C GLN A 42 8.29 -11.69 1.96
N ARG A 43 7.69 -11.48 3.14
CA ARG A 43 6.24 -11.45 3.30
C ARG A 43 5.59 -10.33 2.50
N GLU A 44 6.11 -9.10 2.58
CA GLU A 44 5.55 -7.97 1.83
C GLU A 44 5.66 -8.17 0.31
N LYS A 45 6.76 -8.74 -0.16
CA LYS A 45 6.93 -9.09 -1.58
C LYS A 45 5.87 -10.10 -2.02
N ARG A 46 5.67 -11.14 -1.22
CA ARG A 46 4.64 -12.16 -1.47
C ARG A 46 3.23 -11.57 -1.44
N ASP A 47 2.94 -10.73 -0.46
CA ASP A 47 1.62 -10.08 -0.33
C ASP A 47 1.34 -9.16 -1.52
N GLY A 48 2.36 -8.49 -2.06
CA GLY A 48 2.26 -7.72 -3.29
C GLY A 48 1.89 -8.57 -4.50
N GLN A 49 2.51 -9.74 -4.66
CA GLN A 49 2.19 -10.70 -5.73
C GLN A 49 0.78 -11.28 -5.57
N ILE A 50 0.43 -11.73 -4.36
CA ILE A 50 -0.91 -12.28 -4.06
C ILE A 50 -1.99 -11.23 -4.31
N SER A 51 -1.75 -9.97 -3.94
CA SER A 51 -2.71 -8.88 -4.18
C SER A 51 -2.99 -8.66 -5.67
N GLN A 52 -1.97 -8.81 -6.53
CA GLN A 52 -2.15 -8.73 -7.99
C GLN A 52 -2.99 -9.90 -8.51
N GLU A 53 -2.75 -11.11 -8.01
CA GLU A 53 -3.51 -12.31 -8.40
C GLU A 53 -4.97 -12.23 -7.96
N ILE A 54 -5.22 -11.80 -6.71
CA ILE A 54 -6.56 -11.53 -6.19
C ILE A 54 -7.31 -10.54 -7.09
N LYS A 55 -6.62 -9.46 -7.51
CA LYS A 55 -7.20 -8.47 -8.41
C LYS A 55 -7.52 -9.07 -9.77
N ARG A 56 -6.62 -9.87 -10.33
CA ARG A 56 -6.82 -10.57 -11.62
C ARG A 56 -8.09 -11.42 -11.57
N VAL A 57 -8.18 -12.32 -10.59
CA VAL A 57 -9.33 -13.21 -10.41
C VAL A 57 -10.63 -12.42 -10.19
N TYR A 58 -10.57 -11.35 -9.39
CA TYR A 58 -11.74 -10.51 -9.15
C TYR A 58 -12.24 -9.81 -10.43
N GLU A 59 -11.31 -9.29 -11.25
CA GLU A 59 -11.64 -8.61 -12.51
C GLU A 59 -12.10 -9.58 -13.60
N GLU A 60 -11.46 -10.74 -13.74
CA GLU A 60 -11.84 -11.80 -14.68
C GLU A 60 -13.25 -12.34 -14.43
N ASN A 61 -13.68 -12.41 -13.16
CA ASN A 61 -15.02 -12.86 -12.77
C ASN A 61 -16.03 -11.70 -12.66
N TYR A 62 -15.83 -10.61 -13.40
CA TYR A 62 -16.73 -9.45 -13.46
C TYR A 62 -17.06 -8.85 -12.10
N ARG A 63 -16.14 -8.96 -11.13
CA ARG A 63 -16.28 -8.45 -9.77
C ARG A 63 -17.41 -9.11 -8.94
N VAL A 64 -17.97 -10.21 -9.44
CA VAL A 64 -19.05 -10.96 -8.77
C VAL A 64 -18.50 -11.90 -7.69
N TYR A 65 -17.24 -12.31 -7.80
CA TYR A 65 -16.63 -13.19 -6.83
C TYR A 65 -16.27 -12.43 -5.55
N GLY A 66 -16.90 -12.82 -4.45
CA GLY A 66 -16.49 -12.40 -3.10
C GLY A 66 -15.21 -13.13 -2.64
N ALA A 67 -14.65 -12.67 -1.52
CA ALA A 67 -13.35 -13.12 -1.00
C ALA A 67 -13.17 -14.64 -0.94
N ARG A 68 -14.19 -15.39 -0.51
CA ARG A 68 -14.13 -16.86 -0.41
C ARG A 68 -13.96 -17.55 -1.78
N LYS A 69 -14.57 -17.02 -2.84
CA LYS A 69 -14.44 -17.57 -4.20
C LYS A 69 -13.08 -17.23 -4.78
N VAL A 70 -12.65 -15.98 -4.60
CA VAL A 70 -11.34 -15.51 -5.06
C VAL A 70 -10.20 -16.31 -4.41
N TRP A 71 -10.29 -16.62 -3.11
CA TRP A 71 -9.26 -17.38 -2.39
C TRP A 71 -9.13 -18.86 -2.81
N ARG A 72 -10.16 -19.45 -3.41
CA ARG A 72 -10.14 -20.85 -3.84
C ARG A 72 -9.56 -21.06 -5.23
N GLN A 73 -9.37 -19.98 -5.98
CA GLN A 73 -8.91 -19.98 -7.36
C GLN A 73 -7.42 -19.68 -7.41
#